data_AF-A0A369YGI8-F1
#
_entry.id   AF-A0A369YGI8-F1
#
_cell.length_a   1.000
_cell.length_b   1.000
_cell.length_c   1.000
_cell.angle_alpha   90.00
_cell.angle_beta   90.00
_cell.angle_gamma   90.00
#
_symmetry.space_group_name_H-M   'P 1'
#
loop_
_entity.id
_entity.type
_entity.pdbx_description
1 polymer ?
#
loop_
_entity_poly.entity_id
_entity_poly.type
_entity_poly.pdbx_seq_one_letter_code
_entity_poly.pdbx_strand_id
1 'polypeptide(L)' 'MKVTFHTSCLTLLGGMENWVVALSEKAMHAWELRPQGETTTRFLFRVPSKAGKQYHFFKVEPHRAGHMLNVRA' A
#
# COMPACT_ATOMS: atom_id res chain seq x y z
N MET A 1 4.80 -13.36 -3.55
CA MET A 1 5.22 -12.07 -4.14
C MET A 1 5.62 -11.14 -3.02
N LYS A 2 6.74 -10.42 -3.12
CA LYS A 2 7.20 -9.51 -2.03
C LYS A 2 6.56 -8.14 -2.19
N VAL A 3 6.37 -7.42 -1.09
CA VAL A 3 5.88 -6.03 -1.08
C VAL A 3 7.01 -5.08 -0.69
N THR A 4 7.10 -3.95 -1.38
CA THR A 4 8.02 -2.84 -1.09
C THR A 4 7.25 -1.56 -0.94
N PHE A 5 7.81 -0.64 -0.15
CA PHE A 5 7.18 0.62 0.17
C PHE A 5 8.04 1.76 -0.34
N HIS A 6 7.43 2.63 -1.14
CA HIS A 6 8.02 3.91 -1.49
C HIS A 6 8.12 4.80 -0.24
N THR A 7 9.07 5.74 -0.24
CA THR A 7 9.30 6.65 0.90
C THR A 7 8.04 7.44 1.30
N SER A 8 7.10 7.67 0.37
CA SER A 8 5.82 8.32 0.72
C SER A 8 5.01 7.55 1.77
N CYS A 9 5.11 6.21 1.80
CA CYS A 9 4.50 5.40 2.86
C CYS A 9 5.12 5.66 4.23
N LEU A 10 6.46 5.79 4.29
CA LEU A 10 7.18 6.12 5.53
C LEU A 10 6.82 7.53 6.01
N THR A 11 6.73 8.51 5.12
CA THR A 11 6.32 9.87 5.49
C THR A 11 4.91 9.89 6.07
N LEU A 12 3.99 9.10 5.51
CA LEU A 12 2.59 9.08 5.93
C LEU A 12 2.32 8.22 7.17
N LEU A 13 3.02 7.09 7.30
CA LEU A 13 2.75 6.06 8.31
C LEU A 13 3.88 5.90 9.34
N GLY A 14 4.99 6.63 9.23
CA GLY A 14 6.19 6.42 10.04
C GLY A 14 5.99 6.55 11.56
N GLY A 15 4.93 7.25 11.99
CA GLY A 15 4.54 7.33 13.40
C GLY A 15 3.58 6.21 13.87
N MET A 16 3.21 5.28 13.00
CA MET A 16 2.36 4.12 13.33
C MET A 16 3.27 2.92 13.63
N GLU A 17 2.95 2.17 14.68
CA GLU A 17 3.58 0.86 14.88
C GLU A 17 2.96 -0.19 13.97
N ASN A 18 3.76 -1.14 13.51
CA ASN A 18 3.31 -2.36 12.83
C ASN A 18 2.48 -2.15 11.54
N TRP A 19 2.50 -0.97 10.93
CA TRP A 19 1.75 -0.69 9.68
C TRP A 19 2.23 -1.56 8.52
N VAL A 20 3.49 -1.98 8.52
CA VAL A 20 4.14 -2.75 7.44
C VAL A 20 3.36 -4.02 7.11
N VAL A 21 2.96 -4.78 8.12
CA VAL A 21 2.24 -6.06 7.94
C VAL A 21 0.85 -5.81 7.39
N ALA A 22 0.07 -4.96 8.06
CA ALA A 22 -1.31 -4.67 7.65
C ALA A 22 -1.39 -4.01 6.26
N LEU A 23 -0.43 -3.16 5.90
CA LEU A 23 -0.35 -2.54 4.58
C LEU A 23 0.06 -3.56 3.52
N SER A 24 0.96 -4.49 3.84
CA SER A 24 1.36 -5.59 2.93
C SER A 24 0.18 -6.49 2.58
N GLU A 25 -0.58 -6.92 3.59
CA GLU A 25 -1.75 -7.80 3.41
C GLU A 25 -2.79 -7.14 2.50
N LYS A 26 -3.10 -5.86 2.75
CA LYS A 26 -4.06 -5.12 1.91
C LYS A 26 -3.56 -4.86 0.51
N ALA A 27 -2.27 -4.59 0.33
CA ALA A 27 -1.69 -4.41 -0.99
C ALA A 27 -1.76 -5.71 -1.83
N MET A 28 -1.43 -6.84 -1.21
CA MET A 28 -1.54 -8.16 -1.85
C MET A 28 -2.99 -8.48 -2.22
N HIS A 29 -3.92 -8.30 -1.29
CA HIS A 29 -5.33 -8.54 -1.54
C HIS A 29 -5.90 -7.66 -2.67
N ALA A 30 -5.58 -6.37 -2.66
CA ALA A 30 -6.00 -5.46 -3.73
C ALA A 30 -5.40 -5.84 -5.09
N TRP A 31 -4.18 -6.36 -5.10
CA TRP A 31 -3.50 -6.82 -6.31
C TRP A 31 -4.13 -8.09 -6.89
N GLU A 32 -4.51 -9.03 -6.02
CA GLU A 32 -5.18 -10.27 -6.41
C GLU A 32 -6.59 -10.01 -6.95
N LEU A 33 -7.30 -9.03 -6.41
CA LEU A 33 -8.65 -8.66 -6.84
C LEU A 33 -8.70 -7.68 -8.02
N ARG A 34 -7.55 -7.18 -8.50
CA ARG A 34 -7.55 -6.20 -9.59
C ARG A 34 -8.11 -6.83 -10.88
N PRO A 35 -8.76 -6.04 -11.76
CA PRO A 35 -9.18 -6.52 -13.07
C PRO A 35 -8.01 -7.06 -13.91
N GLN A 36 -8.24 -8.12 -14.68
CA GLN A 36 -7.23 -8.66 -15.58
C GLN A 36 -6.81 -7.60 -16.60
N GLY A 37 -5.50 -7.48 -16.85
CA GLY A 37 -4.92 -6.47 -17.73
C GLY A 37 -4.53 -5.16 -17.02
N GLU A 38 -5.00 -4.93 -15.79
CA GLU A 38 -4.59 -3.74 -15.03
C GLU A 38 -3.16 -3.86 -14.51
N THR A 39 -2.39 -2.80 -14.72
CA THR A 39 -0.99 -2.68 -14.26
C THR A 39 -0.89 -1.97 -12.90
N THR A 40 -2.01 -1.51 -12.37
CA THR A 40 -2.10 -0.83 -11.08
C THR A 40 -3.42 -1.16 -10.39
N THR A 41 -3.45 -1.07 -9.07
CA THR A 41 -4.68 -1.07 -8.27
C THR A 41 -4.54 -0.08 -7.12
N ARG A 42 -5.64 0.21 -6.42
CA ARG A 42 -5.65 1.08 -5.25
C ARG A 42 -6.44 0.44 -4.12
N PHE A 43 -6.04 0.72 -2.89
CA PHE A 43 -6.82 0.33 -1.72
C PHE A 43 -6.85 1.46 -0.69
N LEU A 44 -7.92 1.47 0.09
CA LEU A 44 -8.09 2.42 1.18
C LEU A 44 -7.48 1.87 2.47
N PHE A 45 -6.67 2.68 3.16
CA PHE A 45 -6.06 2.33 4.43
C PHE A 45 -6.29 3.45 5.45
N ARG A 46 -6.50 3.08 6.71
CA ARG A 46 -6.67 4.05 7.79
C ARG A 46 -5.30 4.58 8.22
N VAL A 47 -5.19 5.90 8.29
CA VAL A 47 -4.00 6.63 8.74
C VAL A 47 -4.31 7.33 10.07
N PRO A 48 -3.41 7.30 11.08
CA PRO A 48 -3.61 8.02 12.32
C PRO A 48 -3.46 9.50 12.04
N SER A 49 -4.40 10.32 12.52
CA SER A 49 -4.23 11.77 12.53
C SER A 49 -4.60 12.33 13.89
N LYS A 50 -3.99 13.44 14.28
CA LYS A 50 -4.31 14.15 15.53
C LYS A 50 -5.78 14.63 15.57
N ALA A 51 -6.40 14.80 14.40
CA ALA A 51 -7.77 15.28 14.23
C ALA A 51 -8.80 14.16 13.98
N GLY A 52 -8.44 12.89 14.17
CA GLY A 52 -9.35 11.74 14.03
C GLY A 52 -8.89 10.67 13.03
N LYS A 53 -9.81 9.78 12.63
CA LYS A 53 -9.53 8.73 11.65
C LYS A 53 -9.47 9.34 10.25
N GLN A 54 -8.28 9.39 9.65
CA GLN A 54 -8.12 9.71 8.24
C GLN A 54 -7.92 8.43 7.43
N TYR A 55 -8.29 8.46 6.16
CA TYR A 55 -8.07 7.37 5.24
C TYR A 55 -7.27 7.88 4.05
N HIS A 56 -6.41 7.01 3.52
CA HIS A 56 -5.59 7.32 2.37
C HIS A 56 -5.67 6.20 1.34
N PHE A 57 -5.72 6.57 0.06
CA PHE A 57 -5.65 5.61 -1.03
C PHE A 57 -4.20 5.31 -1.37
N PHE A 58 -3.79 4.08 -1.18
CA PHE A 58 -2.47 3.59 -1.57
C PHE A 58 -2.54 3.00 -2.97
N LYS A 59 -1.59 3.36 -3.82
CA LYS A 59 -1.40 2.77 -5.14
C LYS A 59 -0.49 1.54 -5.04
N VAL A 60 -0.86 0.47 -5.72
CA VAL A 60 -0.07 -0.76 -5.84
C VAL A 60 0.21 -1.02 -7.31
N GLU A 61 1.48 -1.23 -7.65
CA GLU A 61 1.93 -1.55 -9.00
C GLU A 61 3.09 -2.54 -8.95
N PRO A 62 3.37 -3.32 -10.01
CA PRO A 62 4.54 -4.16 -10.08
C PRO A 62 5.82 -3.32 -9.97
N HIS A 63 6.78 -3.81 -9.21
CA HIS A 63 8.15 -3.33 -9.29
C HIS A 63 8.77 -3.77 -10.62
N ARG A 64 9.74 -3.00 -11.13
CA ARG A 64 10.42 -3.31 -12.42
C ARG A 64 11.03 -4.71 -12.47
N ALA A 65 11.35 -5.30 -11.32
CA ALA A 65 11.89 -6.65 -11.20
C ALA A 65 10.84 -7.78 -11.38
N GLY A 66 9.56 -7.45 -11.59
CA GLY A 66 8.48 -8.39 -11.96
C GLY A 66 7.94 -9.30 -10.84
N HIS A 67 8.73 -9.57 -9.80
CA HIS A 67 8.36 -10.49 -8.70
C HIS A 67 7.98 -9.79 -7.39
N MET A 68 7.81 -8.46 -7.44
CA MET A 68 7.56 -7.62 -6.28
C MET A 68 6.48 -6.59 -6.59
N LEU A 69 5.70 -6.20 -5.59
CA LEU A 69 4.80 -5.06 -5.65
C LEU A 69 5.45 -3.85 -4.98
N ASN A 70 5.19 -2.68 -5.54
CA ASN A 70 5.54 -1.40 -4.97
C ASN A 70 4.27 -0.68 -4.53
N VAL A 71 4.26 -0.24 -3.27
CA VAL A 71 3.15 0.48 -2.66
C VAL A 71 3.56 1.95 -2.47
N ARG A 72 2.69 2.87 -2.90
CA ARG A 72 2.87 4.31 -2.73
C ARG A 72 1.65 4.90 -2.02
N ALA A 73 1.90 5.74 -1.02
CA ALA A 73 0.94 6.76 -0.61
C ALA A 73 0.86 7.83 -1.70
#